data_AF-A0A2S6B1Z9-F1
#
_entry.id   AF-A0A2S6B1Z9-F1
#
_cell.length_a   1.000
_cell.length_b   1.000
_cell.length_c   1.000
_cell.angle_alpha   90.00
_cell.angle_beta   90.00
_cell.angle_gamma   90.00
#
_symmetry.space_group_name_H-M   'P 1'
#
loop_
_entity.id
_entity.type
_entity.pdbx_description
1 polymer ?
#
loop_
_entity_poly.entity_id
_entity_poly.type
_entity_poly.pdbx_seq_one_letter_code
_entity_poly.pdbx_strand_id
1 'polypeptide(L)'
;MDSSKMDEFLANAALLAAHLKEQCERATASQQSSADDLRGAAIVVRRTIEEGKRELVEHAGSAVSTALAEKIPAATNDILETSARLKQVTDRFHNEQAALERRMRLLGTSTLSAIAVACAVLIAGTGYASWYNVKRAQRAHADAEVLDALRQVTITACDGAPCIKLEDGLRRWGKNRDYVLVDGRKESSGEPTGERQPK
;
A
#
# COMPACT_ATOMS: atom_id res chain seq x y z
N MET A 1 115.51 -33.31 50.23
CA MET A 1 114.40 -32.67 49.49
C MET A 1 115.02 -32.00 48.27
N ASP A 2 115.56 -32.71 47.28
CA ASP A 2 115.00 -33.68 46.32
C ASP A 2 114.62 -32.99 44.98
N SER A 3 115.65 -32.37 44.34
CA SER A 3 115.57 -31.64 43.06
C SER A 3 115.10 -32.51 41.89
N SER A 4 115.39 -33.81 41.96
CA SER A 4 115.01 -34.81 40.94
C SER A 4 113.50 -34.88 40.73
N LYS A 5 112.70 -34.78 41.81
CA LYS A 5 111.24 -34.80 41.70
C LYS A 5 110.68 -33.56 41.00
N MET A 6 111.33 -32.40 41.17
CA MET A 6 110.87 -31.14 40.58
C MET A 6 111.05 -31.13 39.07
N ASP A 7 112.17 -31.67 38.58
CA ASP A 7 112.46 -31.82 37.15
C ASP A 7 111.50 -32.83 36.48
N GLU A 8 111.16 -33.92 37.19
CA GLU A 8 110.17 -34.89 36.72
C GLU A 8 108.76 -34.27 36.61
N PHE A 9 108.34 -33.44 37.58
CA PHE A 9 107.07 -32.71 37.48
C PHE A 9 107.07 -31.67 36.35
N LEU A 10 108.17 -30.95 36.14
CA LEU A 10 108.31 -29.99 35.05
C LEU A 10 108.24 -30.69 33.68
N ALA A 11 108.89 -31.84 33.54
CA ALA A 11 108.83 -32.64 32.32
C ALA A 11 107.42 -33.19 32.07
N ASN A 12 106.74 -33.70 33.10
CA ASN A 12 105.39 -34.23 32.99
C ASN A 12 104.35 -33.14 32.72
N ALA A 13 104.53 -31.95 33.31
CA ALA A 13 103.70 -30.78 33.05
C ALA A 13 103.88 -30.23 31.63
N ALA A 14 105.11 -30.20 31.11
CA ALA A 14 105.38 -29.82 29.72
C ALA A 14 104.75 -30.79 28.73
N LEU A 15 104.79 -32.09 29.01
CA LEU A 15 104.18 -33.13 28.17
C LEU A 15 102.64 -33.05 28.21
N LEU A 16 102.05 -32.79 29.37
CA LEU A 16 100.61 -32.57 29.49
C LEU A 16 100.15 -31.28 28.79
N ALA A 17 100.92 -30.20 28.91
CA ALA A 17 100.62 -28.94 28.22
C ALA A 17 100.68 -29.09 26.70
N ALA A 18 101.66 -29.84 26.18
CA ALA A 18 101.73 -30.17 24.76
C ALA A 18 100.52 -30.99 24.29
N HIS A 19 100.13 -32.00 25.07
CA HIS A 19 98.98 -32.85 24.74
C HIS A 19 97.64 -32.08 24.82
N LEU A 20 97.47 -31.21 25.82
CA LEU A 20 96.29 -30.34 25.92
C LEU A 20 96.22 -29.35 24.76
N LYS A 21 97.37 -28.81 24.32
CA LYS A 21 97.42 -27.93 23.15
C LYS A 21 96.99 -28.64 21.88
N GLU A 22 97.50 -29.86 21.65
CA GLU A 22 97.14 -30.67 20.49
C GLU A 22 95.66 -31.08 20.51
N GLN A 23 95.11 -31.42 21.68
CA GLN A 23 93.69 -31.71 21.89
C GLN A 23 92.82 -30.48 21.62
N CYS A 24 93.21 -29.29 22.11
CA CYS A 24 92.50 -28.04 21.86
C CYS A 24 92.53 -27.66 20.37
N GLU A 25 93.66 -27.82 19.68
CA GLU A 25 93.78 -27.54 18.24
C GLU A 25 92.88 -28.48 17.41
N ARG A 26 92.85 -29.77 17.75
CA ARG A 26 91.93 -30.73 17.10
C ARG A 26 90.47 -30.43 17.38
N ALA A 27 90.11 -30.08 18.61
CA ALA A 27 88.75 -29.71 18.98
C ALA A 27 88.30 -28.43 18.24
N THR A 28 89.19 -27.44 18.14
CA THR A 28 88.93 -26.17 17.43
C THR A 28 88.76 -26.43 15.93
N ALA A 29 89.60 -27.27 15.31
CA ALA A 29 89.47 -27.65 13.90
C ALA A 29 88.16 -28.39 13.62
N SER A 30 87.77 -29.31 14.50
CA SER A 30 86.50 -30.05 14.40
C SER A 30 85.28 -29.13 14.54
N GLN A 31 85.34 -28.17 15.47
CA GLN A 31 84.28 -27.19 15.67
C GLN A 31 84.14 -26.23 14.48
N GLN A 32 85.26 -25.81 13.88
CA GLN A 32 85.27 -24.98 12.68
C GLN A 32 84.63 -25.72 11.50
N SER A 33 85.00 -26.98 11.28
CA SER A 33 84.42 -27.84 10.23
C SER A 33 82.91 -28.00 10.42
N SER A 34 82.47 -28.25 11.65
CA SER A 34 81.04 -28.39 11.97
C SER A 34 80.25 -27.10 11.74
N ALA A 35 80.86 -25.94 12.01
CA ALA A 35 80.25 -24.64 11.75
C ALA A 35 80.10 -24.36 10.25
N ASP A 36 81.06 -24.79 9.44
CA ASP A 36 81.00 -24.63 7.98
C ASP A 36 80.00 -25.61 7.34
N ASP A 37 79.89 -26.84 7.85
CA ASP A 37 78.85 -27.80 7.44
C ASP A 37 77.45 -27.28 7.79
N LEU A 38 77.26 -26.69 8.99
CA LEU A 38 75.99 -26.08 9.40
C LEU A 38 75.63 -24.88 8.51
N ARG A 39 76.60 -24.05 8.10
CA ARG A 39 76.36 -22.95 7.15
C ARG A 39 75.97 -23.47 5.77
N GLY A 40 76.64 -24.51 5.29
CA GLY A 40 76.29 -25.18 4.04
C GLY A 40 74.86 -25.73 4.08
N ALA A 41 74.52 -26.45 5.15
CA ALA A 41 73.18 -26.99 5.36
C ALA A 41 72.11 -25.88 5.44
N ALA A 42 72.38 -24.77 6.14
CA ALA A 42 71.46 -23.65 6.25
C ALA A 42 71.18 -22.97 4.89
N ILE A 43 72.20 -22.86 4.02
CA ILE A 43 72.03 -22.32 2.66
C ILE A 43 71.16 -23.25 1.82
N VAL A 44 71.39 -24.56 1.89
CA VAL A 44 70.59 -25.55 1.16
C VAL A 44 69.14 -25.53 1.63
N VAL A 45 68.89 -25.54 2.94
CA VAL A 45 67.54 -25.47 3.52
C VAL A 45 66.82 -24.17 3.13
N ARG A 46 67.52 -23.03 3.14
CA ARG A 46 66.92 -21.76 2.71
C ARG A 46 66.53 -21.78 1.23
N ARG A 47 67.35 -22.44 0.40
CA ARG A 47 67.08 -22.59 -1.04
C ARG A 47 65.86 -23.49 -1.28
N THR A 48 65.79 -24.63 -0.61
CA THR A 48 64.65 -25.56 -0.74
C THR A 48 63.35 -24.96 -0.21
N ILE A 49 63.41 -24.11 0.82
CA ILE A 49 62.24 -23.37 1.32
C ILE A 49 61.72 -22.37 0.29
N GLU A 50 62.61 -21.61 -0.37
CA GLU A 50 62.18 -20.66 -1.41
C GLU A 50 61.65 -21.35 -2.67
N GLU A 51 62.25 -22.48 -3.05
CA GLU A 51 61.76 -23.32 -4.15
C GLU A 51 60.39 -23.93 -3.80
N GLY A 52 60.25 -24.52 -2.60
CA GLY A 52 58.98 -25.07 -2.12
C GLY A 52 57.89 -24.03 -1.91
N LYS A 53 58.25 -22.78 -1.53
CA LYS A 53 57.30 -21.66 -1.43
C LYS A 53 56.76 -21.27 -2.79
N ARG A 54 57.59 -21.23 -3.83
CA ARG A 54 57.15 -20.95 -5.21
C ARG A 54 56.20 -22.04 -5.71
N GLU A 55 56.58 -23.29 -5.50
CA GLU A 55 55.76 -24.45 -5.87
C GLU A 55 54.42 -24.47 -5.12
N LEU A 56 54.41 -24.17 -3.81
CA LEU A 56 53.16 -24.05 -3.04
C LEU A 56 52.30 -22.88 -3.51
N VAL A 57 52.87 -21.71 -3.81
CA VAL A 57 52.09 -20.56 -4.27
C VAL A 57 51.45 -20.84 -5.64
N GLU A 58 52.16 -21.54 -6.51
CA GLU A 58 51.67 -21.92 -7.83
C GLU A 58 50.58 -23.02 -7.75
N HIS A 59 50.81 -24.07 -6.96
CA HIS A 59 49.83 -25.14 -6.75
C HIS A 59 48.62 -24.70 -5.93
N ALA A 60 48.79 -23.91 -4.87
CA ALA A 60 47.68 -23.38 -4.08
C ALA A 60 46.91 -22.31 -4.87
N GLY A 61 47.60 -21.46 -5.64
CA GLY A 61 46.95 -20.44 -6.47
C GLY A 61 46.07 -21.05 -7.56
N SER A 62 46.57 -22.10 -8.24
CA SER A 62 45.76 -22.80 -9.25
C SER A 62 44.62 -23.62 -8.62
N ALA A 63 44.84 -24.32 -7.52
CA ALA A 63 43.80 -25.08 -6.85
C ALA A 63 42.68 -24.19 -6.29
N VAL A 64 43.03 -23.04 -5.68
CA VAL A 64 42.05 -22.08 -5.15
C VAL A 64 41.30 -21.38 -6.28
N SER A 65 41.98 -20.96 -7.35
CA SER A 65 41.31 -20.33 -8.50
C SER A 65 40.39 -21.30 -9.24
N THR A 66 40.77 -22.57 -9.38
CA THR A 66 39.94 -23.61 -9.98
C THR A 66 38.72 -23.91 -9.09
N ALA A 67 38.92 -24.04 -7.77
CA ALA A 67 37.82 -24.25 -6.83
C ALA A 67 36.85 -23.05 -6.74
N LEU A 68 37.36 -21.81 -6.85
CA LEU A 68 36.52 -20.61 -6.93
C LEU A 68 35.79 -20.52 -8.27
N ALA A 69 36.46 -20.82 -9.39
CA ALA A 69 35.86 -20.82 -10.73
C ALA A 69 34.78 -21.90 -10.89
N GLU A 70 34.87 -23.00 -10.14
CA GLU A 70 33.88 -24.07 -10.16
C GLU A 70 32.69 -23.80 -9.22
N LYS A 71 32.91 -23.18 -8.04
CA LYS A 71 31.85 -22.98 -7.03
C LYS A 71 31.11 -21.64 -7.09
N ILE A 72 31.72 -20.57 -7.59
CA ILE A 72 31.07 -19.26 -7.75
C ILE A 72 29.93 -19.28 -8.80
N PRO A 73 30.09 -19.90 -10.00
CA PRO A 73 29.01 -19.89 -10.98
C PRO A 73 27.81 -20.75 -10.57
N ALA A 74 28.01 -21.81 -9.79
CA ALA A 74 26.91 -22.64 -9.27
C ALA A 74 26.01 -21.85 -8.30
N ALA A 75 26.61 -21.15 -7.32
CA ALA A 75 25.85 -20.32 -6.38
C ALA A 75 25.20 -19.10 -7.05
N THR A 76 25.83 -18.56 -8.10
CA THR A 76 25.29 -17.41 -8.85
C THR A 76 24.11 -17.83 -9.74
N ASN A 77 24.14 -19.03 -10.33
CA ASN A 77 23.04 -19.57 -11.12
C ASN A 77 21.80 -19.85 -10.27
N ASP A 78 21.95 -20.39 -9.06
CA ASP A 78 20.82 -20.64 -8.15
C ASP A 78 20.13 -19.34 -7.71
N ILE A 79 20.91 -18.26 -7.50
CA ILE A 79 20.38 -16.93 -7.16
C ILE A 79 19.69 -16.27 -8.37
N LEU A 80 20.24 -16.42 -9.58
CA LEU A 80 19.61 -15.95 -10.81
C LEU A 80 18.31 -16.70 -11.13
N GLU A 81 18.26 -18.01 -10.88
CA GLU A 81 17.07 -18.82 -11.08
C GLU A 81 15.97 -18.46 -10.07
N THR A 82 16.32 -18.32 -8.79
CA THR A 82 15.36 -17.91 -7.75
C THR A 82 14.81 -16.51 -7.99
N SER A 83 15.64 -15.57 -8.42
CA SER A 83 15.18 -14.21 -8.78
C SER A 83 14.34 -14.19 -10.06
N ALA A 84 14.64 -15.02 -11.06
CA ALA A 84 13.78 -15.19 -12.24
C ALA A 84 12.41 -15.79 -11.88
N ARG A 85 12.37 -16.82 -11.02
CA ARG A 85 11.12 -17.41 -10.51
C ARG A 85 10.32 -16.41 -9.69
N LEU A 86 10.98 -15.60 -8.84
CA LEU A 86 10.29 -14.55 -8.07
C LEU A 86 9.64 -13.53 -8.99
N LYS A 87 10.36 -13.07 -10.03
CA LYS A 87 9.85 -12.13 -11.03
C LYS A 87 8.62 -12.69 -11.75
N GLN A 88 8.69 -13.96 -12.15
CA GLN A 88 7.58 -14.65 -12.82
C GLN A 88 6.34 -14.78 -11.92
N VAL A 89 6.52 -15.02 -10.63
CA VAL A 89 5.42 -15.07 -9.65
C VAL A 89 4.85 -13.67 -9.41
N THR A 90 5.69 -12.64 -9.27
CA THR A 90 5.24 -11.25 -9.13
C THR A 90 4.46 -10.78 -10.36
N ASP A 91 4.94 -11.07 -11.57
CA ASP A 91 4.24 -10.70 -12.82
C ASP A 91 2.89 -11.43 -12.95
N ARG A 92 2.80 -12.70 -12.49
CA ARG A 92 1.53 -13.42 -12.41
C ARG A 92 0.56 -12.74 -11.44
N PHE A 93 1.02 -12.40 -10.25
CA PHE A 93 0.19 -11.70 -9.25
C PHE A 93 -0.28 -10.33 -9.75
N HIS A 94 0.58 -9.58 -10.44
CA HIS A 94 0.23 -8.25 -10.94
C HIS A 94 -0.84 -8.33 -12.06
N ASN A 95 -0.71 -9.31 -12.95
CA ASN A 95 -1.70 -9.55 -14.00
C ASN A 95 -3.04 -10.05 -13.43
N GLU A 96 -3.01 -10.89 -12.39
CA GLU A 96 -4.24 -11.34 -11.72
C GLU A 96 -4.91 -10.23 -10.90
N GLN A 97 -4.14 -9.37 -10.21
CA GLN A 97 -4.68 -8.21 -9.50
C GLN A 97 -5.32 -7.20 -10.45
N ALA A 98 -4.71 -6.93 -11.62
CA ALA A 98 -5.31 -6.04 -12.61
C ALA A 98 -6.63 -6.59 -13.18
N ALA A 99 -6.76 -7.92 -13.29
CA ALA A 99 -8.01 -8.58 -13.69
C ALA A 99 -9.07 -8.53 -12.56
N LEU A 100 -8.64 -8.69 -11.30
CA LEU A 100 -9.50 -8.59 -10.12
C LEU A 100 -10.01 -7.16 -9.89
N GLU A 101 -9.16 -6.14 -10.07
CA GLU A 101 -9.54 -4.73 -9.89
C GLU A 101 -10.59 -4.31 -10.94
N ARG A 102 -10.45 -4.76 -12.19
CA ARG A 102 -11.47 -4.52 -13.23
C ARG A 102 -12.80 -5.19 -12.88
N ARG A 103 -12.78 -6.42 -12.38
CA ARG A 103 -13.99 -7.13 -11.94
C ARG A 103 -14.64 -6.45 -10.73
N MET A 104 -13.85 -6.00 -9.76
CA MET A 104 -14.35 -5.26 -8.60
C MET A 104 -14.93 -3.90 -8.99
N ARG A 105 -14.31 -3.17 -9.94
CA ARG A 105 -14.90 -1.92 -10.47
C ARG A 105 -16.21 -2.19 -11.18
N LEU A 106 -16.30 -3.21 -12.02
CA LEU A 106 -17.53 -3.55 -12.73
C LEU A 106 -18.66 -3.93 -11.74
N LEU A 107 -18.38 -4.81 -10.77
CA LEU A 107 -19.37 -5.16 -9.74
C LEU A 107 -19.75 -3.95 -8.88
N GLY A 108 -18.76 -3.14 -8.48
CA GLY A 108 -18.98 -1.94 -7.67
C GLY A 108 -19.83 -0.88 -8.39
N THR A 109 -19.59 -0.66 -9.69
CA THR A 109 -20.41 0.26 -10.48
C THR A 109 -21.82 -0.26 -10.69
N SER A 110 -22.00 -1.57 -10.84
CA SER A 110 -23.32 -2.17 -11.02
C SER A 110 -24.19 -1.98 -9.77
N THR A 111 -23.65 -2.25 -8.58
CA THR A 111 -24.43 -2.10 -7.33
C THR A 111 -24.72 -0.64 -7.01
N LEU A 112 -23.75 0.26 -7.19
CA LEU A 112 -23.96 1.71 -7.05
C LEU A 112 -25.02 2.24 -8.02
N SER A 113 -25.01 1.78 -9.28
CA SER A 113 -26.01 2.18 -10.27
C SER A 113 -27.42 1.70 -9.90
N ALA A 114 -27.56 0.47 -9.39
CA ALA A 114 -28.85 -0.07 -8.98
C ALA A 114 -29.45 0.73 -7.81
N ILE A 115 -28.63 1.08 -6.81
CA ILE A 115 -29.05 1.91 -5.68
C ILE A 115 -29.46 3.31 -6.16
N ALA A 116 -28.65 3.94 -7.03
CA ALA A 116 -28.96 5.26 -7.57
C ALA A 116 -30.29 5.28 -8.34
N VAL A 117 -30.54 4.26 -9.18
CA VAL A 117 -31.80 4.11 -9.91
C VAL A 117 -32.97 3.90 -8.96
N ALA A 118 -32.82 3.04 -7.94
CA ALA A 118 -33.88 2.81 -6.95
C ALA A 118 -34.24 4.10 -6.18
N CYS A 119 -33.25 4.88 -5.74
CA CYS A 119 -33.48 6.18 -5.11
C CYS A 119 -34.19 7.16 -6.04
N ALA A 120 -33.77 7.25 -7.30
CA ALA A 120 -34.41 8.13 -8.29
C ALA A 120 -35.88 7.74 -8.51
N VAL A 121 -36.18 6.45 -8.62
CA VAL A 121 -37.56 5.94 -8.78
C VAL A 121 -38.41 6.26 -7.56
N LEU A 122 -37.88 6.12 -6.34
CA LEU A 122 -38.61 6.45 -5.12
C LEU A 122 -38.93 7.95 -5.03
N ILE A 123 -37.97 8.81 -5.32
CA ILE A 123 -38.17 10.27 -5.29
C ILE A 123 -39.17 10.69 -6.37
N ALA A 124 -39.01 10.19 -7.60
CA ALA A 124 -39.92 10.50 -8.69
C ALA A 124 -41.33 9.96 -8.44
N GLY A 125 -41.45 8.74 -7.93
CA GLY A 125 -42.74 8.11 -7.62
C GLY A 125 -43.50 8.85 -6.53
N THR A 126 -42.82 9.20 -5.43
CA THR A 126 -43.44 9.97 -4.33
C THR A 126 -43.80 11.40 -4.76
N GLY A 127 -42.93 12.07 -5.52
CA GLY A 127 -43.20 13.38 -6.09
C GLY A 127 -44.40 13.37 -7.05
N TYR A 128 -44.47 12.39 -7.96
CA TYR A 128 -45.58 12.23 -8.89
C TYR A 128 -46.90 11.93 -8.16
N ALA A 129 -46.87 10.99 -7.19
CA ALA A 129 -48.05 10.63 -6.42
C ALA A 129 -48.58 11.82 -5.60
N SER A 130 -47.71 12.58 -4.94
CA SER A 130 -48.13 13.77 -4.18
C SER A 130 -48.76 14.83 -5.08
N TRP A 131 -48.15 15.14 -6.23
CA TRP A 131 -48.72 16.09 -7.20
C TRP A 131 -50.07 15.63 -7.74
N TYR A 132 -50.19 14.34 -8.09
CA TYR A 132 -51.44 13.78 -8.60
C TYR A 132 -52.56 13.84 -7.56
N ASN A 133 -52.26 13.50 -6.30
CA ASN A 133 -53.23 13.56 -5.20
C ASN A 133 -53.65 15.00 -4.88
N VAL A 134 -52.71 15.95 -4.88
CA VAL A 134 -53.03 17.38 -4.69
C VAL A 134 -53.95 17.89 -5.81
N LYS A 135 -53.65 17.56 -7.07
CA LYS A 135 -54.55 17.92 -8.19
C LYS A 135 -55.94 17.30 -8.06
N ARG A 136 -56.02 16.05 -7.61
CA ARG A 136 -57.30 15.38 -7.36
C ARG A 136 -58.07 16.06 -6.24
N ALA A 137 -57.41 16.41 -5.15
CA ALA A 137 -58.02 17.14 -4.03
C ALA A 137 -58.51 18.53 -4.47
N GLN A 138 -57.72 19.26 -5.26
CA GLN A 138 -58.14 20.56 -5.81
C GLN A 138 -59.40 20.46 -6.68
N ARG A 139 -59.51 19.42 -7.51
CA ARG A 139 -60.72 19.17 -8.31
C ARG A 139 -61.92 18.84 -7.43
N ALA A 140 -61.75 17.97 -6.44
CA ALA A 140 -62.81 17.62 -5.50
C ALA A 140 -63.29 18.83 -4.67
N HIS A 141 -62.37 19.72 -4.28
CA HIS A 141 -62.73 20.98 -3.63
C HIS A 141 -63.53 21.90 -4.56
N ALA A 142 -63.12 22.04 -5.82
CA ALA A 142 -63.86 22.85 -6.80
C ALA A 142 -65.27 22.27 -7.06
N ASP A 143 -65.42 20.96 -7.21
CA ASP A 143 -66.72 20.32 -7.41
C ASP A 143 -67.63 20.50 -6.17
N ALA A 144 -67.06 20.43 -4.96
CA ALA A 144 -67.79 20.69 -3.72
C ALA A 144 -68.22 22.15 -3.59
N GLU A 145 -67.38 23.10 -3.97
CA GLU A 145 -67.69 24.54 -3.98
C GLU A 145 -68.80 24.86 -4.99
N VAL A 146 -68.78 24.23 -6.17
CA VAL A 146 -69.84 24.35 -7.17
C VAL A 146 -71.16 23.75 -6.65
N LEU A 147 -71.13 22.59 -5.98
CA LEU A 147 -72.34 21.98 -5.39
C LEU A 147 -72.95 22.84 -4.27
N ASP A 148 -72.12 23.50 -3.45
CA ASP A 148 -72.61 24.40 -2.40
C ASP A 148 -73.18 25.70 -2.99
N ALA A 149 -72.55 26.24 -4.04
CA ALA A 149 -73.09 27.37 -4.80
C ALA A 149 -74.41 27.03 -5.51
N LEU A 150 -74.54 25.81 -6.07
CA LEU A 150 -75.77 25.35 -6.71
C LEU A 150 -76.92 25.12 -5.71
N ARG A 151 -76.63 24.81 -4.43
CA ARG A 151 -77.68 24.73 -3.39
C ARG A 151 -78.30 26.09 -3.06
N GLN A 152 -77.59 27.19 -3.30
CA GLN A 152 -78.10 28.55 -3.08
C GLN A 152 -78.91 29.06 -4.27
N VAL A 153 -78.83 28.40 -5.43
CA VAL A 153 -79.60 28.74 -6.63
C VAL A 153 -80.81 27.82 -6.74
N THR A 154 -82.01 28.35 -6.48
CA THR A 154 -83.25 27.58 -6.68
C THR A 154 -83.51 27.47 -8.18
N ILE A 155 -83.20 26.31 -8.78
CA ILE A 155 -83.60 26.00 -10.16
C ILE A 155 -85.10 25.67 -10.12
N THR A 156 -85.91 26.58 -10.65
CA THR A 156 -87.36 26.39 -10.77
C THR A 156 -87.71 26.08 -12.23
N ALA A 157 -88.85 25.44 -12.48
CA ALA A 157 -89.35 25.28 -13.84
C ALA A 157 -90.19 26.52 -14.20
N CYS A 158 -89.75 27.30 -15.19
CA CYS A 158 -90.56 28.35 -15.80
C CYS A 158 -91.12 27.77 -17.10
N ASP A 159 -92.44 27.61 -17.19
CA ASP A 159 -93.14 27.17 -18.41
C ASP A 159 -92.54 25.91 -19.08
N GLY A 160 -92.12 24.95 -18.26
CA GLY A 160 -91.54 23.68 -18.72
C GLY A 160 -90.04 23.73 -19.08
N ALA A 161 -89.39 24.90 -18.98
CA ALA A 161 -87.95 25.06 -19.14
C ALA A 161 -87.26 25.34 -17.79
N PRO A 162 -86.05 24.81 -17.55
CA PRO A 162 -85.30 25.10 -16.33
C PRO A 162 -84.87 26.57 -16.32
N CYS A 163 -85.28 27.32 -15.30
CA CYS A 163 -84.93 28.73 -15.12
C CYS A 163 -84.24 28.92 -13.75
N ILE A 164 -83.35 29.89 -13.69
CA ILE A 164 -82.63 30.28 -12.49
C ILE A 164 -83.09 31.67 -12.09
N LYS A 165 -83.56 31.84 -10.85
CA LYS A 165 -83.90 33.16 -10.30
C LYS A 165 -82.63 33.83 -9.78
N LEU A 166 -82.14 34.84 -10.50
CA LEU A 166 -81.04 35.71 -10.04
C LEU A 166 -81.61 36.85 -9.17
N GLU A 167 -80.94 37.20 -8.08
CA GLU A 167 -81.26 38.43 -7.33
C GLU A 167 -80.83 39.68 -8.12
N ASP A 168 -81.53 40.80 -7.94
CA ASP A 168 -81.19 42.03 -8.64
C ASP A 168 -79.87 42.62 -8.08
N GLY A 169 -78.87 42.82 -8.95
CA GLY A 169 -77.61 43.49 -8.60
C GLY A 169 -76.32 42.65 -8.65
N LEU A 170 -76.38 41.37 -9.05
CA LEU A 170 -75.17 40.53 -9.14
C LEU A 170 -74.13 41.07 -10.14
N ARG A 171 -72.86 41.01 -9.74
CA ARG A 171 -71.73 41.51 -10.52
C ARG A 171 -71.46 40.60 -11.72
N ARG A 172 -71.46 41.16 -12.93
CA ARG A 172 -71.11 40.40 -14.15
C ARG A 172 -69.61 40.10 -14.20
N TRP A 173 -69.25 38.94 -14.74
CA TRP A 173 -67.85 38.56 -14.87
C TRP A 173 -67.15 39.48 -15.90
N GLY A 174 -66.13 40.21 -15.45
CA GLY A 174 -65.54 41.30 -16.23
C GLY A 174 -64.93 40.91 -17.59
N LYS A 175 -64.65 39.62 -17.83
CA LYS A 175 -64.06 39.13 -19.10
C LYS A 175 -65.09 38.60 -20.10
N ASN A 176 -66.30 38.25 -19.67
CA ASN A 176 -67.35 37.79 -20.56
C ASN A 176 -68.72 38.19 -19.98
N ARG A 177 -69.49 38.97 -20.74
CA ARG A 177 -70.79 39.53 -20.30
C ARG A 177 -71.91 38.50 -20.24
N ASP A 178 -71.67 37.30 -20.78
CA ASP A 178 -72.60 36.18 -20.82
C ASP A 178 -72.67 35.42 -19.47
N TYR A 179 -71.75 35.70 -18.54
CA TYR A 179 -71.69 35.04 -17.24
C TYR A 179 -71.85 36.03 -16.08
N VAL A 180 -72.59 35.61 -15.05
CA VAL A 180 -72.84 36.36 -13.81
C VAL A 180 -72.11 35.68 -12.66
N LEU A 181 -71.42 36.44 -11.80
CA LEU A 181 -70.73 35.90 -10.62
C LEU A 181 -71.75 35.70 -9.50
N VAL A 182 -71.86 34.46 -9.02
CA VAL A 182 -72.66 34.13 -7.83
C VAL A 182 -71.67 33.94 -6.67
N ASP A 183 -71.59 34.93 -5.79
CA ASP A 183 -70.72 34.88 -4.61
C ASP A 183 -71.45 34.15 -3.48
N GLY A 184 -70.91 33.01 -3.00
CA GLY A 184 -71.50 32.20 -1.93
C GLY A 184 -71.43 32.80 -0.52
N ARG A 185 -71.13 34.10 -0.39
CA ARG A 185 -70.98 34.77 0.91
C ARG A 185 -72.25 35.56 1.22
N LYS A 186 -73.08 35.03 2.13
CA LYS A 186 -74.16 35.80 2.78
C LYS A 186 -73.59 37.07 3.38
N GLU A 187 -73.93 38.21 2.81
CA GLU A 187 -73.70 39.51 3.42
C GLU A 187 -74.64 39.63 4.63
N SER A 188 -74.07 39.56 5.83
CA SER A 188 -74.78 39.75 7.09
C SER A 188 -75.26 41.19 7.20
N SER A 189 -76.55 41.39 6.98
CA SER A 189 -77.22 42.68 7.18
C SER A 189 -77.44 42.96 8.68
N GLY A 190 -76.69 43.95 9.19
CA GLY A 190 -77.09 44.93 10.22
C GLY A 190 -76.98 44.55 11.70
N GLU A 191 -76.10 45.22 12.46
CA GLU A 191 -76.45 46.40 13.29
C GLU A 191 -75.16 46.99 13.95
N PRO A 192 -75.03 48.32 14.15
CA PRO A 192 -73.75 48.97 14.49
C PRO A 192 -73.57 49.11 16.01
N THR A 193 -72.35 48.99 16.51
CA THR A 193 -72.03 49.41 17.87
C THR A 193 -70.64 50.04 17.97
N GLY A 194 -70.64 51.35 18.15
CA GLY A 194 -70.02 51.99 19.31
C GLY A 194 -68.49 52.04 19.40
N GLU A 195 -67.96 53.15 18.91
CA GLU A 195 -66.84 53.95 19.43
C GLU A 195 -66.12 53.56 20.76
N ARG A 196 -64.77 53.74 20.70
CA ARG A 196 -63.79 54.16 21.75
C ARG A 196 -63.34 53.10 22.79
N GLN A 197 -62.08 53.04 23.23
CA GLN A 197 -60.85 53.82 23.04
C GLN A 197 -59.63 52.96 23.49
N PRO A 198 -58.38 53.37 23.23
CA PRO A 198 -57.19 52.57 23.40
C PRO A 198 -56.55 52.71 24.79
N LYS A 199 -55.76 51.71 25.18
CA LYS A 199 -54.60 51.88 26.03
C LYS A 199 -53.51 50.88 25.66
#